data_AF-A0A8T4PPW1-F1
#
_entry.id   AF-A0A8T4PPW1-F1
#
_cell.length_a   1.000
_cell.length_b   1.000
_cell.length_c   1.000
_cell.angle_alpha   90.00
_cell.angle_beta   90.00
_cell.angle_gamma   90.00
#
_symmetry.space_group_name_H-M   'P 1'
#
loop_
_entity.id
_entity.type
_entity.pdbx_description
1 polymer ?
#
loop_
_entity_poly.entity_id
_entity_poly.type
_entity_poly.pdbx_seq_one_letter_code
_entity_poly.pdbx_strand_id
1 'polypeptide(L)'
;MNEIKQILSEKIDPVITDKLIAEYINVKKYHYYNDIEKTILHGARFAECSLAAIKNQLDSSIVNLNELHFEAVFNEITSKPKKNSNDEQLALVIPNVLKTIYSIRNKKRVTHMKDALPDKIDAEYVLSACNWTISQFLIIIKGMDVNLIYRLLESINSKQIPIIEEFEKNEIKVLTSDLSFKDELLVVLYKYSSRISVAQLNLLLKPKNKSYVTTNLSRLNIERLIQLNNDGAIITKLGIDYIESKVLVIK
;
A
#
# COMPACT_ATOMS: atom_id res chain seq x y z
N MET A 1 -3.41 9.70 -1.21
CA MET A 1 -3.59 9.63 0.27
C MET A 1 -4.48 10.75 0.81
N ASN A 2 -4.33 12.01 0.35
CA ASN A 2 -5.19 13.12 0.78
C ASN A 2 -6.69 12.90 0.52
N GLU A 3 -7.05 12.35 -0.64
CA GLU A 3 -8.46 12.03 -0.97
C GLU A 3 -9.04 10.97 -0.01
N ILE A 4 -8.31 9.89 0.27
CA ILE A 4 -8.70 8.86 1.24
C ILE A 4 -8.92 9.48 2.62
N LYS A 5 -7.99 10.32 3.08
CA LYS A 5 -8.09 11.02 4.36
C LYS A 5 -9.36 11.87 4.44
N GLN A 6 -9.67 12.65 3.41
CA GLN A 6 -10.89 13.47 3.37
C GLN A 6 -12.16 12.61 3.50
N ILE A 7 -12.21 11.48 2.79
CA ILE A 7 -13.35 10.57 2.84
C ILE A 7 -13.52 9.98 4.24
N LEU A 8 -12.44 9.50 4.85
CA LEU A 8 -12.50 8.92 6.21
C LEU A 8 -12.99 9.95 7.24
N SER A 9 -12.53 11.20 7.13
CA SER A 9 -12.97 12.31 8.00
C SER A 9 -14.46 12.65 7.90
N GLU A 10 -15.22 12.13 6.92
CA GLU A 10 -16.67 12.34 6.85
C GLU A 10 -17.44 11.59 7.94
N LYS A 11 -16.87 10.50 8.46
CA LYS A 11 -17.52 9.62 9.45
C LYS A 11 -16.66 9.27 10.66
N ILE A 12 -15.37 9.59 10.61
CA ILE A 12 -14.40 9.28 11.64
C ILE A 12 -13.77 10.59 12.12
N ASP A 13 -13.56 10.69 13.43
CA ASP A 13 -12.85 11.81 14.05
C ASP A 13 -11.52 12.15 13.30
N PRO A 14 -11.25 13.44 13.00
CA PRO A 14 -10.06 13.83 12.26
C PRO A 14 -8.73 13.44 12.92
N VAL A 15 -8.66 13.45 14.25
CA VAL A 15 -7.43 13.08 14.98
C VAL A 15 -7.16 11.58 14.82
N ILE A 16 -8.20 10.75 14.94
CA ILE A 16 -8.10 9.31 14.70
C ILE A 16 -7.73 9.05 13.24
N THR A 17 -8.38 9.74 12.29
CA THR A 17 -8.12 9.63 10.86
C THR A 17 -6.66 9.95 10.52
N ASP A 18 -6.10 11.01 11.11
CA ASP A 18 -4.70 11.40 10.91
C ASP A 18 -3.73 10.31 11.34
N LYS A 19 -3.97 9.72 12.52
CA LYS A 19 -3.09 8.67 13.05
C LYS A 19 -3.24 7.38 12.25
N LEU A 20 -4.46 6.99 11.91
CA LEU A 20 -4.75 5.84 11.05
C LEU A 20 -3.98 5.93 9.73
N ILE A 21 -4.09 7.06 9.04
CA ILE A 21 -3.42 7.27 7.75
C ILE A 21 -1.90 7.31 7.91
N ALA A 22 -1.38 7.94 8.97
CA ALA A 22 0.05 7.96 9.25
C ALA A 22 0.62 6.55 9.46
N GLU A 23 -0.05 5.71 10.26
CA GLU A 23 0.36 4.32 10.49
C GLU A 23 0.24 3.49 9.21
N TYR A 24 -0.81 3.70 8.41
CA TYR A 24 -0.96 3.06 7.12
C TYR A 24 0.17 3.40 6.13
N ILE A 25 0.56 4.67 6.03
CA ILE A 25 1.71 5.11 5.23
C ILE A 25 2.99 4.42 5.72
N ASN A 26 3.18 4.32 7.03
CA ASN A 26 4.35 3.65 7.60
C ASN A 26 4.37 2.14 7.27
N VAL A 27 3.23 1.44 7.33
CA VAL A 27 3.13 0.03 6.91
C VAL A 27 3.63 -0.13 5.47
N LYS A 28 3.11 0.68 4.53
CA LYS A 28 3.54 0.65 3.13
C LYS A 28 5.02 0.97 2.98
N LYS A 29 5.52 1.99 3.68
CA LYS A 29 6.93 2.42 3.63
C LYS A 29 7.89 1.33 4.10
N TYR A 30 7.62 0.71 5.25
CA TYR A 30 8.52 -0.30 5.80
C TYR A 30 8.40 -1.65 5.09
N HIS A 31 7.21 -1.99 4.59
CA HIS A 31 7.06 -3.16 3.73
C HIS A 31 7.88 -2.99 2.44
N TYR A 32 7.83 -1.81 1.82
CA TYR A 32 8.66 -1.48 0.67
C TYR A 32 10.16 -1.61 0.94
N TYR A 33 10.61 -1.23 2.15
CA TYR A 33 12.01 -1.42 2.57
C TYR A 33 12.35 -2.85 3.02
N ASN A 34 11.43 -3.81 2.92
CA ASN A 34 11.57 -5.16 3.46
C ASN A 34 11.90 -5.20 4.97
N ASP A 35 11.53 -4.16 5.72
CA ASP A 35 11.69 -4.10 7.17
C ASP A 35 10.49 -4.76 7.86
N ILE A 36 10.58 -6.09 7.96
CA ILE A 36 9.52 -6.98 8.46
C ILE A 36 9.01 -6.54 9.84
N GLU A 37 9.94 -6.25 10.77
CA GLU A 37 9.58 -5.89 12.15
C GLU A 37 8.81 -4.57 12.18
N LYS A 38 9.27 -3.54 11.45
CA LYS A 38 8.57 -2.26 11.41
C LYS A 38 7.24 -2.35 10.64
N THR A 39 7.15 -3.14 9.58
CA THR A 39 5.86 -3.39 8.89
C THR A 39 4.82 -3.93 9.87
N ILE A 40 5.18 -4.94 10.67
CA ILE A 40 4.26 -5.56 11.62
C ILE A 40 3.96 -4.61 12.79
N LEU A 41 4.95 -3.86 13.27
CA LEU A 41 4.77 -2.87 14.33
C LEU A 41 3.75 -1.80 13.94
N HIS A 42 3.94 -1.19 12.77
CA HIS A 42 3.03 -0.17 12.26
C HIS A 42 1.67 -0.77 11.86
N GLY A 43 1.63 -2.04 11.44
CA GLY A 43 0.38 -2.76 11.19
C GLY A 43 -0.46 -2.92 12.46
N ALA A 44 0.16 -3.24 13.59
CA ALA A 44 -0.55 -3.33 14.87
C ALA A 44 -1.10 -1.97 15.33
N ARG A 45 -0.32 -0.89 15.18
CA ARG A 45 -0.78 0.48 15.49
C ARG A 45 -1.91 0.93 14.56
N PHE A 46 -1.82 0.57 13.27
CA PHE A 46 -2.91 0.75 12.33
C PHE A 46 -4.16 0.01 12.80
N ALA A 47 -4.03 -1.21 13.31
CA ALA A 47 -5.16 -1.99 13.80
C ALA A 47 -5.81 -1.37 15.05
N GLU A 48 -5.01 -0.81 15.97
CA GLU A 48 -5.48 -0.03 17.13
C GLU A 48 -6.25 1.23 16.68
N CYS A 49 -5.68 2.01 15.75
CA CYS A 49 -6.35 3.18 15.17
C CYS A 49 -7.64 2.81 14.43
N SER A 50 -7.65 1.66 13.75
CA SER A 50 -8.84 1.16 13.03
C SER A 50 -9.96 0.77 14.00
N LEU A 51 -9.65 0.10 15.12
CA LEU A 51 -10.64 -0.18 16.16
C LEU A 51 -11.16 1.11 16.80
N ALA A 52 -10.28 2.09 17.05
CA ALA A 52 -10.69 3.39 17.54
C ALA A 52 -11.65 4.09 16.56
N ALA A 53 -11.37 4.03 15.26
CA ALA A 53 -12.24 4.57 14.22
C ALA A 53 -13.61 3.89 14.21
N ILE A 54 -13.66 2.56 14.31
CA ILE A 54 -14.92 1.81 14.41
C ILE A 54 -15.70 2.21 15.67
N LYS A 55 -15.02 2.28 16.83
CA LYS A 55 -15.66 2.69 18.09
C LYS A 55 -16.22 4.11 17.99
N ASN A 56 -15.43 5.05 17.47
CA ASN A 56 -15.86 6.42 17.24
C ASN A 56 -17.09 6.48 16.32
N GLN A 57 -17.09 5.72 15.23
CA GLN A 57 -18.22 5.66 14.30
C GLN A 57 -19.49 5.06 14.92
N LEU A 58 -19.36 4.01 15.74
CA LEU A 58 -20.51 3.33 16.36
C LEU A 58 -21.08 4.09 17.57
N ASP A 59 -20.24 4.74 18.37
CA ASP A 59 -20.65 5.37 19.64
C ASP A 59 -20.68 6.90 19.58
N SER A 60 -20.20 7.51 18.48
CA SER A 60 -19.98 8.96 18.39
C SER A 60 -19.12 9.52 19.53
N SER A 61 -18.22 8.70 20.08
CA SER A 61 -17.40 9.03 21.25
C SER A 61 -15.96 9.41 20.88
N ILE A 62 -15.36 10.30 21.68
CA ILE A 62 -13.93 10.62 21.56
C ILE A 62 -13.14 9.44 22.12
N VAL A 63 -12.24 8.87 21.31
CA VAL A 63 -11.39 7.76 21.72
C VAL A 63 -9.97 8.27 21.96
N ASN A 64 -9.47 8.09 23.19
CA ASN A 64 -8.08 8.37 23.51
C ASN A 64 -7.19 7.21 23.04
N LEU A 65 -6.43 7.44 21.96
CA LEU A 65 -5.55 6.43 21.37
C LEU A 65 -4.43 5.97 22.32
N ASN A 66 -3.98 6.83 23.24
CA ASN A 66 -2.87 6.50 24.15
C ASN A 66 -3.28 5.51 25.26
N GLU A 67 -4.58 5.42 25.55
CA GLU A 67 -5.15 4.57 26.60
C GLU A 67 -5.93 3.39 26.00
N LEU A 68 -5.78 3.16 24.68
CA LEU A 68 -6.54 2.14 23.99
C LEU A 68 -6.01 0.75 24.34
N HIS A 69 -6.86 -0.06 24.97
CA HIS A 69 -6.62 -1.48 25.19
C HIS A 69 -7.30 -2.30 24.10
N PHE A 70 -6.51 -2.79 23.13
CA PHE A 70 -7.01 -3.47 21.93
C PHE A 70 -8.05 -4.56 22.24
N GLU A 71 -7.75 -5.47 23.17
CA GLU A 71 -8.64 -6.59 23.52
C GLU A 71 -9.98 -6.14 24.10
N ALA A 72 -9.96 -5.13 24.97
CA ALA A 72 -11.16 -4.61 25.60
C ALA A 72 -12.07 -3.96 24.55
N VAL A 73 -11.49 -3.10 23.69
CA VAL A 73 -12.23 -2.42 22.63
C VAL A 73 -12.73 -3.40 21.56
N PHE A 74 -11.93 -4.42 21.22
CA PHE A 74 -12.34 -5.49 20.32
C PHE A 74 -13.56 -6.25 20.85
N ASN A 75 -13.53 -6.67 22.12
CA ASN A 75 -14.64 -7.39 22.75
C ASN A 75 -15.89 -6.49 22.86
N GLU A 76 -15.71 -5.22 23.22
CA GLU A 76 -16.78 -4.23 23.25
C GLU A 76 -17.46 -4.10 21.88
N ILE A 77 -16.70 -3.84 20.81
CA ILE A 77 -17.22 -3.70 19.44
C ILE A 77 -17.91 -4.99 18.99
N THR A 78 -17.26 -6.15 19.16
CA THR A 78 -17.79 -7.43 18.66
C THR A 78 -19.02 -7.92 19.39
N SER A 79 -19.24 -7.46 20.63
CA SER A 79 -20.47 -7.73 21.39
C SER A 79 -21.69 -6.95 20.88
N LYS A 80 -21.51 -5.91 20.07
CA LYS A 80 -22.61 -5.07 19.60
C LYS A 80 -23.56 -5.81 18.65
N PRO A 81 -24.87 -5.47 18.66
CA PRO A 81 -25.85 -6.06 17.76
C PRO A 81 -25.55 -5.67 16.31
N LYS A 82 -25.68 -6.64 15.40
CA LYS A 82 -25.38 -6.50 13.97
C LYS A 82 -26.70 -6.44 13.19
N LYS A 83 -27.31 -5.26 13.10
CA LYS A 83 -28.68 -5.12 12.60
C LYS A 83 -28.76 -5.06 11.07
N ASN A 84 -27.66 -4.69 10.43
CA ASN A 84 -27.55 -4.57 8.98
C ASN A 84 -26.13 -4.99 8.53
N SER A 85 -25.93 -5.06 7.21
CA SER A 85 -24.64 -5.46 6.61
C SER A 85 -23.47 -4.57 7.02
N ASN A 86 -23.66 -3.25 7.15
CA ASN A 86 -22.61 -2.33 7.57
C ASN A 86 -22.24 -2.57 9.05
N ASP A 87 -23.22 -2.82 9.91
CA ASP A 87 -22.97 -3.19 11.31
C ASP A 87 -22.19 -4.51 11.39
N GLU A 88 -22.48 -5.48 10.52
CA GLU A 88 -21.74 -6.73 10.44
C GLU A 88 -20.29 -6.51 9.99
N GLN A 89 -20.06 -5.67 8.99
CA GLN A 89 -18.71 -5.30 8.56
C GLN A 89 -17.93 -4.62 9.70
N LEU A 90 -18.52 -3.61 10.35
CA LEU A 90 -17.88 -2.82 11.40
C LEU A 90 -17.71 -3.58 12.72
N ALA A 91 -18.68 -4.42 13.11
CA ALA A 91 -18.68 -5.09 14.41
C ALA A 91 -18.26 -6.57 14.35
N LEU A 92 -17.97 -7.13 13.17
CA LEU A 92 -17.53 -8.53 13.07
C LEU A 92 -16.39 -8.71 12.07
N VAL A 93 -16.61 -8.38 10.80
CA VAL A 93 -15.66 -8.75 9.73
C VAL A 93 -14.35 -8.00 9.86
N ILE A 94 -14.40 -6.66 9.88
CA ILE A 94 -13.20 -5.83 9.99
C ILE A 94 -12.46 -6.09 11.32
N PRO A 95 -13.12 -6.10 12.50
CA PRO A 95 -12.43 -6.38 13.76
C PRO A 95 -11.66 -7.70 13.77
N ASN A 96 -12.17 -8.77 13.16
CA ASN A 96 -11.46 -10.05 13.10
C ASN A 96 -10.17 -9.97 12.27
N VAL A 97 -10.18 -9.21 11.17
CA VAL A 97 -8.96 -8.94 10.38
C VAL A 97 -7.97 -8.07 11.17
N LEU A 98 -8.45 -7.09 11.94
CA LEU A 98 -7.59 -6.30 12.80
C LEU A 98 -6.94 -7.15 13.91
N LYS A 99 -7.71 -8.09 14.46
CA LYS A 99 -7.27 -9.03 15.49
C LYS A 99 -6.16 -9.95 15.00
N THR A 100 -6.19 -10.40 13.75
CA THR A 100 -5.11 -11.23 13.20
C THR A 100 -3.82 -10.43 13.06
N ILE A 101 -3.87 -9.19 12.54
CA ILE A 101 -2.72 -8.28 12.47
C ILE A 101 -2.10 -8.07 13.86
N TYR A 102 -2.94 -7.71 14.83
CA TYR A 102 -2.51 -7.46 16.20
C TYR A 102 -1.93 -8.72 16.87
N SER A 103 -2.51 -9.89 16.58
CA SER A 103 -2.04 -11.18 17.09
C SER A 103 -0.67 -11.56 16.52
N ILE A 104 -0.38 -11.29 15.23
CA ILE A 104 0.94 -11.52 14.64
C ILE A 104 2.00 -10.72 15.40
N ARG A 105 1.78 -9.42 15.60
CA ARG A 105 2.68 -8.56 16.40
C ARG A 105 2.85 -9.07 17.84
N ASN A 106 1.78 -9.56 18.45
CA ASN A 106 1.78 -10.04 19.83
C ASN A 106 2.22 -11.48 20.02
N LYS A 107 2.32 -12.31 18.98
CA LYS A 107 2.76 -13.71 19.10
C LYS A 107 4.13 -13.95 18.49
N LYS A 108 4.62 -13.03 17.65
CA LYS A 108 5.97 -13.06 17.07
C LYS A 108 6.86 -11.97 17.65
N ARG A 109 8.17 -12.20 17.63
CA ARG A 109 9.21 -11.36 18.23
C ARG A 109 9.40 -10.05 17.46
N VAL A 110 8.41 -9.16 17.59
CA VAL A 110 8.41 -7.82 16.94
C VAL A 110 8.73 -6.72 17.96
N THR A 111 8.38 -6.93 19.23
CA THR A 111 8.56 -5.93 20.31
C THR A 111 8.99 -6.52 21.64
N HIS A 112 8.66 -7.79 21.91
CA HIS A 112 9.09 -8.52 23.10
C HIS A 112 9.76 -9.83 22.67
N MET A 113 10.77 -10.31 23.42
CA MET A 113 11.40 -11.60 23.17
C MET A 113 10.34 -12.71 23.16
N LYS A 114 10.23 -13.40 22.03
CA LYS A 114 9.32 -14.52 21.77
C LYS A 114 10.06 -15.55 20.92
N ASP A 115 9.59 -16.79 20.95
CA ASP A 115 10.27 -17.91 20.28
C ASP A 115 10.12 -17.88 18.75
N ALA A 116 9.02 -17.32 18.24
CA ALA A 116 8.75 -17.21 16.81
C ALA A 116 9.23 -15.87 16.24
N LEU A 117 10.12 -15.93 15.24
CA LEU A 117 10.54 -14.77 14.46
C LEU A 117 9.47 -14.40 13.43
N PRO A 118 9.22 -13.10 13.19
CA PRO A 118 8.42 -12.66 12.06
C PRO A 118 9.14 -12.93 10.73
N ASP A 119 8.36 -13.20 9.68
CA ASP A 119 8.86 -13.52 8.34
C ASP A 119 8.22 -12.63 7.26
N LYS A 120 8.64 -12.83 6.01
CA LYS A 120 8.12 -12.06 4.86
C LYS A 120 6.64 -12.31 4.59
N ILE A 121 6.13 -13.51 4.90
CA ILE A 121 4.72 -13.86 4.69
C ILE A 121 3.86 -13.09 5.70
N ASP A 122 4.33 -12.94 6.94
CA ASP A 122 3.67 -12.09 7.92
C ASP A 122 3.57 -10.64 7.44
N ALA A 123 4.68 -10.08 6.94
CA ALA A 123 4.71 -8.70 6.45
C ALA A 123 3.75 -8.50 5.27
N GLU A 124 3.71 -9.45 4.33
CA GLU A 124 2.81 -9.43 3.18
C GLU A 124 1.33 -9.53 3.61
N TYR A 125 1.04 -10.41 4.56
CA TYR A 125 -0.29 -10.53 5.14
C TYR A 125 -0.73 -9.23 5.81
N VAL A 126 0.13 -8.64 6.64
CA VAL A 126 -0.17 -7.39 7.34
C VAL A 126 -0.44 -6.25 6.35
N LEU A 127 0.40 -6.08 5.33
CA LEU A 127 0.16 -5.06 4.29
C LEU A 127 -1.19 -5.30 3.59
N SER A 128 -1.43 -6.54 3.15
CA SER A 128 -2.66 -6.91 2.44
C SER A 128 -3.91 -6.67 3.29
N ALA A 129 -3.84 -7.02 4.58
CA ALA A 129 -4.92 -6.82 5.54
C ALA A 129 -5.18 -5.32 5.78
N CYS A 130 -4.13 -4.49 5.92
CA CYS A 130 -4.27 -3.04 6.01
C CYS A 130 -4.91 -2.42 4.76
N ASN A 131 -4.46 -2.82 3.56
CA ASN A 131 -5.04 -2.36 2.30
C ASN A 131 -6.53 -2.71 2.23
N TRP A 132 -6.88 -3.97 2.57
CA TRP A 132 -8.26 -4.44 2.59
C TRP A 132 -9.11 -3.66 3.62
N THR A 133 -8.61 -3.39 4.82
CA THR A 133 -9.35 -2.61 5.83
C THR A 133 -9.66 -1.18 5.35
N ILE A 134 -8.68 -0.46 4.79
CA ILE A 134 -8.94 0.87 4.22
C ILE A 134 -10.00 0.78 3.11
N SER A 135 -9.90 -0.24 2.27
CA SER A 135 -10.86 -0.50 1.20
C SER A 135 -12.29 -0.63 1.73
N GLN A 136 -12.48 -1.40 2.81
CA GLN A 136 -13.80 -1.57 3.43
C GLN A 136 -14.32 -0.27 4.05
N PHE A 137 -13.47 0.52 4.71
CA PHE A 137 -13.89 1.82 5.23
C PHE A 137 -14.38 2.75 4.12
N LEU A 138 -13.68 2.80 2.98
CA LEU A 138 -14.10 3.60 1.83
C LEU A 138 -15.45 3.14 1.29
N ILE A 139 -15.66 1.82 1.15
CA ILE A 139 -16.93 1.23 0.70
C ILE A 139 -18.07 1.59 1.66
N ILE A 140 -17.86 1.45 2.97
CA ILE A 140 -18.88 1.71 4.00
C ILE A 140 -19.26 3.20 4.03
N ILE A 141 -18.29 4.11 3.86
CA ILE A 141 -18.54 5.56 3.93
C ILE A 141 -19.20 6.09 2.65
N LYS A 142 -18.72 5.68 1.48
CA LYS A 142 -19.22 6.20 0.19
C LYS A 142 -20.38 5.42 -0.40
N GLY A 143 -20.65 4.21 0.07
CA GLY A 143 -21.64 3.33 -0.53
C GLY A 143 -21.22 2.87 -1.93
N MET A 144 -22.17 2.56 -2.80
CA MET A 144 -21.91 1.97 -4.13
C MET A 144 -21.42 2.97 -5.20
N ASP A 145 -20.54 3.93 -4.89
CA ASP A 145 -19.79 4.66 -5.93
C ASP A 145 -18.60 3.80 -6.38
N VAL A 146 -18.92 2.79 -7.17
CA VAL A 146 -18.02 1.74 -7.61
C VAL A 146 -16.80 2.31 -8.36
N ASN A 147 -16.98 3.37 -9.16
CA ASN A 147 -15.89 3.97 -9.94
C ASN A 147 -14.91 4.76 -9.07
N LEU A 148 -15.42 5.55 -8.11
CA LEU A 148 -14.58 6.23 -7.13
C LEU A 148 -13.79 5.22 -6.29
N ILE A 149 -14.46 4.17 -5.83
CA ILE A 149 -13.86 3.12 -5.02
C ILE A 149 -12.77 2.41 -5.82
N TYR A 150 -13.03 1.92 -7.04
CA TYR A 150 -12.01 1.24 -7.84
C TYR A 150 -10.76 2.11 -8.07
N ARG A 151 -10.93 3.37 -8.43
CA ARG A 151 -9.80 4.31 -8.61
C ARG A 151 -8.98 4.48 -7.32
N LEU A 152 -9.64 4.60 -6.17
CA LEU A 152 -8.95 4.71 -4.88
C LEU A 152 -8.24 3.40 -4.50
N LEU A 153 -8.86 2.25 -4.76
CA LEU A 153 -8.27 0.92 -4.54
C LEU A 153 -7.04 0.67 -5.42
N GLU A 154 -7.07 1.07 -6.68
CA GLU A 154 -5.89 1.01 -7.56
C GLU A 154 -4.76 1.88 -7.02
N SER A 155 -5.06 3.08 -6.50
CA SER A 155 -4.06 3.95 -5.87
C SER A 155 -3.46 3.37 -4.58
N ILE A 156 -4.22 2.52 -3.88
CA ILE A 156 -3.76 1.81 -2.68
C ILE A 156 -2.78 0.71 -3.06
N ASN A 157 -3.05 -0.02 -4.14
CA ASN A 157 -2.26 -1.17 -4.56
C ASN A 157 -1.13 -0.82 -5.54
N SER A 158 -1.05 0.41 -6.03
CA SER A 158 0.05 0.84 -6.89
C SER A 158 1.37 0.81 -6.11
N LYS A 159 2.41 0.24 -6.74
CA LYS A 159 3.78 0.23 -6.22
C LYS A 159 4.25 1.67 -6.09
N GLN A 160 4.38 2.16 -4.85
CA GLN A 160 5.09 3.42 -4.62
C GLN A 160 6.57 3.18 -4.83
N ILE A 161 7.09 3.74 -5.92
CA ILE A 161 8.52 3.75 -6.21
C ILE A 161 9.02 5.13 -5.80
N PRO A 162 9.80 5.28 -4.71
CA PRO A 162 10.15 6.59 -4.14
C PRO A 162 10.90 7.51 -5.11
N ILE A 163 11.58 6.93 -6.10
CA ILE A 163 12.29 7.67 -7.16
C ILE A 163 11.36 8.12 -8.30
N ILE A 164 10.07 7.78 -8.28
CA ILE A 164 9.10 8.24 -9.27
C ILE A 164 8.07 9.14 -8.59
N GLU A 165 7.98 10.38 -9.05
CA GLU A 165 6.87 11.27 -8.75
C GLU A 165 5.78 11.15 -9.83
N GLU A 166 4.53 11.16 -9.41
CA GLU A 166 3.36 11.12 -10.29
C GLU A 166 2.70 12.50 -10.34
N PHE A 167 2.29 12.89 -11.54
CA PHE A 167 1.57 14.13 -11.82
C PHE A 167 0.22 13.80 -12.47
N GLU A 168 -0.57 14.83 -12.77
CA GLU A 168 -1.88 14.67 -13.41
C GLU A 168 -1.78 13.88 -14.73
N LYS A 169 -2.86 13.17 -15.09
CA LYS A 169 -3.00 12.44 -16.37
C LYS A 169 -1.93 11.37 -16.62
N ASN A 170 -1.49 10.65 -15.58
CA ASN A 170 -0.47 9.60 -15.64
C ASN A 170 0.91 10.08 -16.09
N GLU A 171 1.19 11.38 -15.98
CA GLU A 171 2.56 11.87 -16.14
C GLU A 171 3.41 11.42 -14.96
N ILE A 172 4.64 11.02 -15.23
CA ILE A 172 5.60 10.60 -14.21
C ILE A 172 6.92 11.33 -14.42
N LYS A 173 7.66 11.51 -13.33
CA LYS A 173 9.03 12.01 -13.37
C LYS A 173 9.90 11.14 -12.49
N VAL A 174 11.02 10.67 -13.05
CA VAL A 174 12.05 10.01 -12.27
C VAL A 174 12.90 11.09 -11.59
N LEU A 175 12.98 11.08 -10.26
CA LEU A 175 13.51 12.18 -9.44
C LEU A 175 15.03 12.15 -9.25
N THR A 176 15.67 11.04 -9.57
CA THR A 176 17.11 10.85 -9.36
C THR A 176 17.88 11.17 -10.65
N SER A 177 18.78 12.16 -10.59
CA SER A 177 19.63 12.58 -11.72
C SER A 177 20.67 11.56 -12.14
N ASP A 178 20.97 10.58 -11.28
CA ASP A 178 22.14 9.72 -11.40
C ASP A 178 21.82 8.38 -12.10
N LEU A 179 20.57 8.20 -12.55
CA LEU A 179 20.16 6.99 -13.25
C LEU A 179 20.56 7.03 -14.71
N SER A 180 21.04 5.90 -15.20
CA SER A 180 21.18 5.73 -16.64
C SER A 180 19.78 5.63 -17.28
N PHE A 181 19.65 6.02 -18.54
CA PHE A 181 18.38 5.86 -19.27
C PHE A 181 17.87 4.41 -19.29
N LYS A 182 18.79 3.43 -19.22
CA LYS A 182 18.44 2.01 -19.06
C LYS A 182 17.69 1.78 -17.74
N ASP A 183 18.21 2.34 -16.64
CA ASP A 183 17.63 2.19 -15.32
C ASP A 183 16.29 2.92 -15.22
N GLU A 184 16.19 4.15 -15.76
CA GLU A 184 14.91 4.87 -15.85
C GLU A 184 13.84 4.05 -16.60
N LEU A 185 14.21 3.45 -17.73
CA LEU A 185 13.29 2.65 -18.53
C LEU A 185 12.79 1.42 -17.75
N LEU A 186 13.70 0.73 -17.06
CA LEU A 186 13.34 -0.41 -16.21
C LEU A 186 12.48 0.01 -15.00
N VAL A 187 12.74 1.18 -14.41
CA VAL A 187 11.95 1.77 -13.32
C VAL A 187 10.51 2.05 -13.77
N VAL A 188 10.33 2.60 -14.97
CA VAL A 188 9.01 2.82 -15.56
C VAL A 188 8.29 1.48 -15.79
N LEU A 189 8.95 0.49 -16.40
CA LEU A 189 8.35 -0.84 -16.60
C LEU A 189 8.00 -1.53 -15.26
N TYR A 190 8.85 -1.35 -14.24
CA TYR A 190 8.63 -1.86 -12.88
C TYR A 190 7.38 -1.23 -12.24
N LYS A 191 7.18 0.09 -12.40
CA LYS A 191 6.02 0.84 -11.90
C LYS A 191 4.70 0.23 -12.36
N TYR A 192 4.54 0.10 -13.68
CA TYR A 192 3.25 -0.33 -14.25
C TYR A 192 3.04 -1.83 -14.15
N SER A 193 4.10 -2.62 -13.96
CA SER A 193 4.05 -4.09 -13.81
C SER A 193 3.16 -4.81 -14.87
N SER A 194 3.01 -4.18 -16.04
CA SER A 194 2.17 -4.58 -17.15
C SER A 194 2.87 -4.20 -18.47
N ARG A 195 2.39 -4.74 -19.59
CA ARG A 195 3.01 -4.46 -20.89
C ARG A 195 2.75 -3.01 -21.32
N ILE A 196 3.83 -2.28 -21.61
CA ILE A 196 3.77 -0.89 -22.07
C ILE A 196 4.24 -0.80 -23.52
N SER A 197 3.46 -0.13 -24.36
CA SER A 197 3.83 0.10 -25.76
C SER A 197 5.02 1.06 -25.89
N VAL A 198 5.77 0.94 -26.99
CA VAL A 198 6.88 1.85 -27.30
C VAL A 198 6.40 3.31 -27.41
N ALA A 199 5.18 3.53 -27.92
CA ALA A 199 4.57 4.85 -28.01
C ALA A 199 4.35 5.47 -26.62
N GLN A 200 3.77 4.70 -25.69
CA GLN A 200 3.57 5.13 -24.31
C GLN A 200 4.91 5.38 -23.59
N LEU A 201 5.91 4.50 -23.77
CA LEU A 201 7.24 4.70 -23.18
C LEU A 201 7.90 6.00 -23.65
N ASN A 202 7.75 6.37 -24.93
CA ASN A 202 8.26 7.63 -25.45
C ASN A 202 7.55 8.86 -24.84
N LEU A 203 6.25 8.75 -24.55
CA LEU A 203 5.49 9.82 -23.88
C LEU A 203 5.89 9.98 -22.41
N LEU A 204 6.12 8.87 -21.71
CA LEU A 204 6.48 8.86 -20.29
C LEU A 204 7.92 9.31 -20.05
N LEU A 205 8.89 8.80 -20.83
CA LEU A 205 10.32 9.05 -20.62
C LEU A 205 10.83 10.32 -21.32
N LYS A 206 10.09 10.84 -22.31
CA LYS A 206 10.45 12.03 -23.10
C LYS A 206 11.95 12.04 -23.52
N PRO A 207 12.45 10.96 -24.18
CA PRO A 207 13.88 10.82 -24.49
C PRO A 207 14.34 11.88 -25.48
N LYS A 208 15.65 12.21 -25.46
CA LYS A 208 16.26 13.12 -26.45
C LYS A 208 16.01 12.70 -27.90
N ASN A 209 15.96 11.39 -28.15
CA ASN A 209 15.59 10.82 -29.45
C ASN A 209 14.73 9.58 -29.22
N LYS A 210 13.62 9.46 -29.96
CA LYS A 210 12.71 8.30 -29.88
C LYS A 210 13.41 6.96 -30.14
N SER A 211 14.49 6.95 -30.93
CA SER A 211 15.28 5.74 -31.18
C SER A 211 15.97 5.18 -29.93
N TYR A 212 16.17 5.99 -28.88
CA TYR A 212 16.80 5.55 -27.63
C TYR A 212 15.94 4.51 -26.91
N VAL A 213 14.62 4.68 -26.89
CA VAL A 213 13.70 3.71 -26.26
C VAL A 213 13.83 2.38 -26.98
N THR A 214 13.67 2.35 -28.30
CA THR A 214 13.73 1.10 -29.08
C THR A 214 15.08 0.40 -28.94
N THR A 215 16.18 1.15 -28.98
CA THR A 215 17.54 0.59 -28.84
C THR A 215 17.77 -0.01 -27.46
N ASN A 216 17.37 0.69 -26.39
CA ASN A 216 17.53 0.18 -25.03
C ASN A 216 16.60 -1.00 -24.74
N LEU A 217 15.37 -1.00 -25.27
CA LEU A 217 14.46 -2.14 -25.17
C LEU A 217 15.06 -3.40 -25.80
N SER A 218 15.62 -3.30 -27.01
CA SER A 218 16.29 -4.43 -27.66
C SER A 218 17.44 -4.96 -26.80
N ARG A 219 18.26 -4.06 -26.22
CA ARG A 219 19.38 -4.45 -25.35
C ARG A 219 18.89 -5.13 -24.06
N LEU A 220 17.91 -4.53 -23.38
CA LEU A 220 17.31 -5.08 -22.16
C LEU A 220 16.67 -6.44 -22.37
N ASN A 221 16.10 -6.69 -23.56
CA ASN A 221 15.52 -7.97 -23.93
C ASN A 221 16.61 -9.03 -24.13
N ILE A 222 17.74 -8.67 -24.76
CA ILE A 222 18.92 -9.55 -24.88
C ILE A 222 19.49 -9.87 -23.50
N GLU A 223 19.58 -8.88 -22.61
CA GLU A 223 19.99 -9.04 -21.21
C GLU A 223 18.97 -9.81 -20.35
N ARG A 224 17.81 -10.20 -20.91
CA ARG A 224 16.71 -10.91 -20.25
C ARG A 224 16.10 -10.15 -19.06
N LEU A 225 16.29 -8.82 -19.00
CA LEU A 225 15.69 -7.98 -17.96
C LEU A 225 14.22 -7.65 -18.30
N ILE A 226 13.86 -7.69 -19.58
CA ILE A 226 12.48 -7.49 -20.07
C ILE A 226 12.11 -8.57 -21.09
N GLN A 227 10.82 -8.67 -21.39
CA GLN A 227 10.29 -9.39 -22.54
C GLN A 227 9.65 -8.39 -23.53
N LEU A 228 10.27 -8.27 -24.71
CA LEU A 228 9.82 -7.41 -25.80
C LEU A 228 9.03 -8.23 -26.84
N ASN A 229 7.86 -7.71 -27.26
CA ASN A 229 7.07 -8.24 -28.38
C ASN A 229 6.50 -7.06 -29.21
N ASN A 230 5.64 -7.38 -30.19
CA ASN A 230 5.01 -6.37 -31.06
C ASN A 230 4.15 -5.35 -30.28
N ASP A 231 3.56 -5.76 -29.16
CA ASP A 231 2.67 -4.90 -28.36
C ASP A 231 3.45 -4.00 -27.39
N GLY A 232 4.74 -4.28 -27.17
CA GLY A 232 5.62 -3.48 -26.32
C GLY A 232 6.49 -4.32 -25.40
N ALA A 233 6.80 -3.76 -24.23
CA ALA A 233 7.73 -4.35 -23.27
C ALA A 233 7.07 -4.60 -21.92
N ILE A 234 7.46 -5.70 -21.26
CA ILE A 234 7.12 -5.99 -19.87
C ILE A 234 8.39 -6.39 -19.12
N ILE A 235 8.52 -5.96 -17.86
CA ILE A 235 9.66 -6.34 -17.03
C ILE A 235 9.60 -7.82 -16.65
N THR A 236 10.76 -8.48 -16.58
CA THR A 236 10.87 -9.87 -16.11
C THR A 236 11.21 -9.91 -14.63
N LYS A 237 11.19 -11.10 -14.01
CA LYS A 237 11.69 -11.30 -12.64
C LYS A 237 13.15 -10.85 -12.48
N LEU A 238 14.01 -11.15 -13.46
CA LEU A 238 15.41 -10.72 -13.49
C LEU A 238 15.55 -9.19 -13.53
N GLY A 239 14.68 -8.51 -14.28
CA GLY A 239 14.63 -7.04 -14.33
C GLY A 239 14.16 -6.44 -13.01
N ILE A 240 13.17 -7.06 -12.36
CA ILE A 240 12.69 -6.68 -11.04
C ILE A 240 13.84 -6.76 -10.02
N ASP A 241 14.51 -7.91 -9.95
CA ASP A 241 15.62 -8.14 -9.02
C ASP A 241 16.76 -7.12 -9.24
N TYR A 242 17.06 -6.79 -10.51
CA TYR A 242 18.04 -5.76 -10.84
C TYR A 242 17.65 -4.38 -10.30
N ILE A 243 16.39 -3.97 -10.49
CA ILE A 243 15.89 -2.67 -10.01
C ILE A 243 15.88 -2.62 -8.49
N GLU A 244 15.38 -3.66 -7.82
CA GLU A 244 15.29 -3.71 -6.37
C GLU A 244 16.65 -3.76 -5.68
N SER A 245 17.64 -4.45 -6.27
CA SER A 245 18.99 -4.60 -5.68
C SER A 245 19.97 -3.48 -6.02
N LYS A 246 19.80 -2.77 -7.14
CA LYS A 246 20.75 -1.73 -7.57
C LYS A 246 20.19 -0.33 -7.63
N VAL A 247 18.91 -0.17 -7.95
CA VAL A 247 18.32 1.14 -8.28
C VAL A 247 17.48 1.68 -7.13
N LEU A 248 16.74 0.80 -6.44
CA LEU A 248 15.85 1.17 -5.33
C LEU A 248 16.50 1.03 -3.95
N VAL A 249 17.76 0.59 -3.88
CA VAL A 249 18.57 0.66 -2.66
C VAL A 249 18.98 2.11 -2.46
N ILE A 250 18.07 2.91 -1.91
CA ILE A 250 18.33 4.28 -1.50
C ILE A 250 19.38 4.22 -0.38
N LYS A 251 20.55 4.83 -0.63
CA LYS A 251 21.53 5.20 0.39
C LYS A 251 21.02 6.36 1.22
#